data_AF-A0A2M7BK81-F1
#
_entry.id   AF-A0A2M7BK81-F1
#
_cell.length_a   1.000
_cell.length_b   1.000
_cell.length_c   1.000
_cell.angle_alpha   90.00
_cell.angle_beta   90.00
_cell.angle_gamma   90.00
#
_symmetry.space_group_name_H-M   'P 1'
#
loop_
_entity.id
_entity.type
_entity.pdbx_description
1 polymer ?
#
loop_
_entity_poly.entity_id
_entity_poly.type
_entity_poly.pdbx_seq_one_letter_code
_entity_poly.pdbx_strand_id
1 'polypeptide(L)' 'ALCREIILEGQTNGFLRSDIQARYLTYVFLGAIDTFLSVMILGEETLTPAREKRIIDGIIQVFLHGAATG' A
#
# COMPACT_ATOMS: atom_id res chain seq x y z
N ALA A 1 7.87 6.51 -9.61
CA ALA A 1 8.27 7.86 -9.17
C ALA A 1 7.23 8.42 -8.20
N LEU A 2 5.98 8.62 -8.66
CA LEU A 2 4.86 9.17 -7.89
C LEU A 2 4.62 8.55 -6.50
N CYS A 3 4.47 7.23 -6.38
CA CYS A 3 4.20 6.61 -5.07
C CYS A 3 5.30 6.90 -4.04
N ARG A 4 6.58 6.90 -4.48
CA ARG A 4 7.71 7.25 -3.61
C ARG A 4 7.67 8.70 -3.16
N GLU A 5 7.22 9.61 -4.03
CA GLU A 5 7.08 11.03 -3.71
C GLU A 5 5.99 11.25 -2.66
N ILE A 6 4.84 10.58 -2.80
CA ILE A 6 3.76 10.62 -1.79
C ILE A 6 4.25 10.08 -0.43
N ILE A 7 4.98 8.95 -0.44
CA ILE A 7 5.56 8.40 0.78
C ILE A 7 6.56 9.37 1.41
N LEU A 8 7.43 9.98 0.60
CA LEU A 8 8.42 10.94 1.06
C LEU A 8 7.76 12.21 1.65
N GLU A 9 6.71 12.70 1.03
CA GLU A 9 5.90 13.81 1.55
C GLU A 9 5.27 13.44 2.89
N GLY A 10 4.66 12.26 3.00
CA GLY A 10 4.10 11.75 4.26
C GLY A 10 5.15 11.64 5.38
N GLN A 11 6.37 11.22 5.05
CA GLN A 11 7.49 11.20 6.01
C GLN A 11 7.96 12.59 6.39
N THR A 12 8.04 13.51 5.43
CA THR A 12 8.46 14.90 5.64
C THR A 12 7.48 15.63 6.56
N ASN A 13 6.18 15.35 6.42
CA ASN A 13 5.11 15.92 7.23
C ASN A 13 4.89 15.17 8.57
N GLY A 14 5.67 14.12 8.86
CA GLY A 14 5.56 13.37 10.11
C GLY A 14 4.32 12.49 10.23
N PHE A 15 3.63 12.16 9.13
CA PHE A 15 2.52 11.20 9.12
C PHE A 15 3.00 9.75 8.99
N LEU A 16 4.12 9.56 8.29
CA LEU A 16 4.72 8.24 8.08
C LEU A 16 6.08 8.18 8.77
N ARG A 17 6.40 7.00 9.32
CA ARG A 17 7.65 6.73 10.01
C ARG A 17 8.85 7.01 9.11
N SER A 18 9.81 7.80 9.60
CA SER A 18 10.98 8.25 8.84
C SER A 18 12.24 7.42 9.11
N ASP A 19 12.16 6.45 10.04
CA ASP A 19 13.22 5.49 10.33
C ASP A 19 13.39 4.44 9.22
N ILE A 20 12.35 4.23 8.40
CA ILE A 20 12.41 3.40 7.19
C ILE A 20 12.57 4.30 5.97
N GLN A 21 13.47 3.94 5.06
CA GLN A 21 13.67 4.72 3.83
C GLN A 21 12.42 4.68 2.94
N ALA A 22 12.00 5.83 2.38
CA ALA A 22 10.80 5.98 1.54
C ALA A 22 10.66 4.88 0.46
N ARG A 23 11.77 4.50 -0.18
CA ARG A 23 11.77 3.44 -1.22
C ARG A 23 11.31 2.09 -0.70
N TYR A 24 11.63 1.74 0.55
CA TYR A 24 11.25 0.45 1.13
C TYR A 24 9.78 0.42 1.50
N LEU A 25 9.25 1.50 2.08
CA LEU A 25 7.79 1.65 2.27
C LEU A 25 7.05 1.60 0.93
N THR A 26 7.62 2.22 -0.12
CA THR A 26 7.08 2.14 -1.48
C THR A 26 7.03 0.70 -1.99
N TYR A 27 8.10 -0.08 -1.81
CA TYR A 27 8.14 -1.49 -2.24
C TYR A 27 7.15 -2.35 -1.47
N VAL A 28 7.00 -2.12 -0.16
CA VAL A 28 6.00 -2.83 0.66
C VAL A 28 4.59 -2.55 0.14
N PHE A 29 4.26 -1.28 -0.11
CA PHE A 29 2.94 -0.90 -0.60
C PHE A 29 2.65 -1.48 -1.99
N LEU A 30 3.58 -1.30 -2.94
CA LEU A 30 3.41 -1.80 -4.30
C LEU A 30 3.42 -3.33 -4.36
N GLY A 31 4.25 -3.99 -3.56
CA GLY A 31 4.29 -5.45 -3.48
C GLY A 31 3.00 -6.04 -2.94
N ALA A 32 2.34 -5.37 -1.99
CA ALA A 32 1.02 -5.78 -1.51
C ALA A 32 -0.02 -5.73 -2.64
N ILE A 33 -0.08 -4.62 -3.39
CA ILE A 33 -1.00 -4.47 -4.53
C ILE A 33 -0.75 -5.56 -5.58
N ASP A 34 0.52 -5.74 -5.97
CA ASP A 34 0.91 -6.70 -6.99
C ASP A 34 0.57 -8.15 -6.60
N THR A 35 0.79 -8.50 -5.33
CA THR A 35 0.44 -9.82 -4.79
C THR A 35 -1.07 -10.07 -4.85
N PHE A 36 -1.89 -9.11 -4.45
CA PHE A 36 -3.35 -9.24 -4.50
C PHE A 36 -3.85 -9.41 -5.93
N LEU A 37 -3.37 -8.57 -6.86
CA LEU A 37 -3.74 -8.67 -8.27
C LEU A 37 -3.32 -10.02 -8.87
N SER A 38 -2.12 -10.50 -8.53
CA SER A 38 -1.62 -11.80 -9.00
C SER A 38 -2.49 -12.97 -8.55
N VAL A 39 -2.89 -13.00 -7.26
CA VAL A 39 -3.76 -14.04 -6.72
C VAL A 39 -5.15 -14.01 -7.38
N MET A 40 -5.70 -12.82 -7.62
CA MET A 40 -7.00 -12.68 -8.27
C MET A 40 -6.99 -13.20 -9.71
N ILE A 41 -5.94 -12.86 -10.48
CA ILE A 41 -5.78 -13.34 -11.86
C ILE A 41 -5.63 -14.86 -11.87
N LEU A 42 -4.78 -15.41 -11.00
CA LEU A 42 -4.55 -16.87 -10.92
C LEU A 42 -5.81 -17.64 -10.50
N GLY A 43 -6.65 -17.06 -9.65
CA GLY A 43 -7.89 -17.67 -9.19
C GLY A 43 -9.10 -17.45 -10.10
N GLU A 44 -8.92 -16.82 -11.27
CA GLU A 44 -10.00 -16.40 -12.18
C GLU A 44 -11.09 -15.58 -11.46
N GLU A 45 -10.69 -14.82 -10.44
CA GLU A 45 -11.63 -14.10 -9.59
C GLU A 45 -12.08 -12.79 -10.24
N THR A 46 -13.39 -12.58 -10.29
CA THR A 46 -13.96 -11.35 -10.85
C THR A 46 -13.85 -10.20 -9.84
N LEU A 47 -13.29 -9.06 -10.29
CA LEU A 47 -13.18 -7.84 -9.49
C LEU A 47 -14.51 -7.09 -9.50
N THR A 48 -15.44 -7.47 -8.61
CA THR A 48 -16.67 -6.69 -8.41
C THR A 48 -16.36 -5.38 -7.68
N PRO A 49 -17.14 -4.30 -7.84
CA PRO A 49 -16.87 -3.02 -7.17
C PRO A 49 -16.78 -3.15 -5.63
N ALA A 50 -17.60 -4.03 -5.04
CA ALA A 50 -17.57 -4.29 -3.60
C ALA A 50 -16.32 -5.06 -3.14
N ARG A 51 -15.71 -5.87 -4.02
CA ARG A 51 -14.48 -6.59 -3.74
C ARG A 51 -13.27 -5.69 -3.92
N GLU A 52 -13.25 -4.89 -4.98
CA GLU A 52 -12.25 -3.85 -5.22
C GLU A 52 -12.10 -2.93 -4.02
N LYS A 53 -13.23 -2.36 -3.54
CA LYS A 53 -13.24 -1.50 -2.35
C LYS A 53 -12.63 -2.18 -1.12
N ARG A 54 -13.01 -3.44 -0.86
CA ARG A 54 -12.48 -4.20 0.29
C ARG A 54 -10.97 -4.42 0.21
N ILE A 55 -10.44 -4.68 -0.99
CA ILE A 55 -9.00 -4.86 -1.20
C ILE A 55 -8.27 -3.54 -0.97
N ILE A 56 -8.77 -2.45 -1.54
CA ILE A 56 -8.20 -1.10 -1.35
C ILE A 56 -8.18 -0.73 0.13
N ASP A 57 -9.33 -0.84 0.81
CA ASP A 57 -9.46 -0.51 2.24
C ASP A 57 -8.52 -1.39 3.09
N GLY A 58 -8.44 -2.68 2.80
CA GLY A 58 -7.58 -3.62 3.51
C GLY A 58 -6.09 -3.32 3.34
N ILE A 59 -5.62 -3.10 2.11
CA ILE A 59 -4.22 -2.76 1.84
C ILE A 59 -3.85 -1.45 2.53
N ILE A 60 -4.69 -0.42 2.41
CA ILE A 60 -4.43 0.89 3.02
C ILE A 60 -4.37 0.77 4.54
N GLN A 61 -5.32 0.09 5.18
CA GLN A 61 -5.32 -0.05 6.64
C GLN A 61 -4.10 -0.81 7.15
N VAL A 62 -3.77 -1.95 6.54
CA VAL A 62 -2.60 -2.75 6.96
C VAL A 62 -1.31 -1.96 6.74
N PHE A 63 -1.19 -1.27 5.61
CA PHE A 63 -0.03 -0.43 5.33
C PHE A 63 0.11 0.69 6.38
N LEU A 64 -0.94 1.47 6.62
CA LEU A 64 -0.92 2.58 7.57
C LEU A 64 -0.68 2.10 9.01
N HIS A 65 -1.20 0.94 9.40
CA HIS A 65 -0.93 0.37 10.71
C HIS A 65 0.57 0.11 10.96
N GLY A 66 1.33 -0.28 9.92
CA GLY A 66 2.77 -0.50 10.04
C GLY A 66 3.65 0.72 9.72
N ALA A 67 3.13 1.66 8.94
CA ALA A 67 3.88 2.77 8.38
C ALA A 67 3.61 4.13 9.05
N ALA A 68 2.48 4.30 9.75
CA ALA A 68 2.19 5.52 10.48
C ALA A 68 3.21 5.74 11.61
N THR A 69 3.52 7.00 11.90
CA THR A 69 4.21 7.36 13.14
C THR A 69 3.30 7.03 14.32
N GLY A 70 3.81 6.23 15.26
CA GLY A 70 3.12 5.95 16.52
C GLY A 70 2.99 7.19 17.39
#